data_AF-A0A7C7TZQ0-F1
#
_entry.id   AF-A0A7C7TZQ0-F1
#
_cell.length_a   1.000
_cell.length_b   1.000
_cell.length_c   1.000
_cell.angle_alpha   90.00
_cell.angle_beta   90.00
_cell.angle_gamma   90.00
#
_symmetry.space_group_name_H-M   'P 1'
#
loop_
_entity.id
_entity.type
_entity.pdbx_description
1 polymer ?
#
loop_
_entity_poly.entity_id
_entity_poly.type
_entity_poly.pdbx_seq_one_letter_code
_entity_poly.pdbx_strand_id
1 'polypeptide(L)'
;MTVSVKIEDCAAFDALAALHEVEATAVATFTSTGYFHVKYEDMTVAYLPIEFLHDGVPQLQLESEWKSPQLEPFSAPKQSDHNDLLLRMLARP
;
A
#
# COMPACT_ATOMS: atom_id res chain seq x y z
N MET A 1 9.03 -9.39 -7.05
CA MET A 1 10.08 -8.38 -6.75
C MET A 1 10.62 -7.86 -8.06
N THR A 2 10.96 -6.59 -8.17
CA THR A 2 11.62 -6.03 -9.35
C THR A 2 12.97 -5.44 -8.93
N VAL A 3 13.97 -5.57 -9.80
CA VAL A 3 15.32 -5.04 -9.57
C VAL A 3 15.85 -4.45 -10.87
N SER A 4 16.62 -3.37 -10.74
CA SER A 4 17.33 -2.75 -11.87
C SER A 4 18.78 -3.18 -11.81
N VAL A 5 19.30 -3.69 -12.93
CA VAL A 5 20.68 -4.16 -13.07
C VAL A 5 21.33 -3.41 -14.23
N LYS A 6 22.60 -3.05 -14.10
CA LYS A 6 23.36 -2.48 -15.22
C LYS A 6 23.64 -3.56 -16.25
N ILE A 7 23.72 -3.16 -17.52
CA ILE A 7 23.92 -4.10 -18.64
C ILE A 7 25.20 -4.91 -18.46
N GLU A 8 26.28 -4.30 -17.99
CA GLU A 8 27.56 -4.97 -17.73
C GLU A 8 27.48 -6.03 -16.61
N ASP A 9 26.49 -5.93 -15.72
CA ASP A 9 26.35 -6.78 -14.54
C ASP A 9 25.29 -7.89 -14.71
N CYS A 10 24.50 -7.88 -15.79
CA CYS A 10 23.39 -8.83 -15.99
C CYS A 10 23.85 -10.30 -15.90
N ALA A 11 24.97 -10.66 -16.55
CA ALA A 11 25.46 -12.03 -16.52
C ALA A 11 25.86 -12.51 -15.11
N ALA A 12 26.42 -11.61 -14.29
CA ALA A 12 26.76 -11.92 -12.91
C ALA A 12 25.50 -12.05 -12.04
N PHE A 13 24.49 -11.22 -12.30
CA PHE A 13 23.20 -11.30 -11.62
C PHE A 13 22.46 -12.61 -11.96
N ASP A 14 22.42 -13.01 -13.23
CA ASP A 14 21.77 -14.26 -13.66
C ASP A 14 22.46 -15.49 -13.06
N ALA A 15 23.79 -15.47 -12.97
CA ALA A 15 24.54 -16.53 -12.28
C ALA A 15 24.20 -16.62 -10.78
N LEU A 16 23.99 -15.48 -10.13
CA LEU A 16 23.58 -15.43 -8.73
C LEU A 16 22.14 -15.95 -8.55
N ALA A 17 21.22 -15.56 -9.43
CA ALA A 17 19.85 -16.05 -9.42
C ALA A 17 19.79 -17.58 -9.59
N ALA A 18 20.55 -18.10 -10.55
CA ALA A 18 20.68 -19.54 -10.77
C ALA A 18 21.28 -20.29 -9.57
N LEU A 19 22.32 -19.72 -8.93
CA LEU A 19 22.92 -20.29 -7.72
C LEU A 19 21.92 -20.44 -6.57
N HIS A 20 20.99 -19.49 -6.45
CA HIS A 20 19.95 -19.49 -5.44
C HIS A 20 18.64 -20.17 -5.89
N GLU A 21 18.64 -20.80 -7.08
CA GLU A 21 17.46 -21.46 -7.66
C GLU A 21 16.25 -20.53 -7.78
N VAL A 22 16.50 -19.25 -8.08
CA VAL A 22 15.47 -18.22 -8.29
C VAL A 22 15.38 -17.88 -9.76
N GLU A 23 14.15 -17.80 -10.29
CA GLU A 23 13.90 -17.33 -11.65
C GLU A 23 14.11 -15.81 -11.74
N ALA A 24 14.90 -15.37 -12.72
CA ALA A 24 15.08 -13.98 -13.09
C ALA A 24 14.86 -13.81 -14.59
N THR A 25 13.95 -12.91 -14.96
CA THR A 25 13.58 -12.65 -16.36
C THR A 25 13.64 -11.15 -16.62
N ALA A 26 14.32 -10.75 -17.70
CA ALA A 26 14.33 -9.37 -18.15
C ALA A 26 12.96 -8.98 -18.71
N VAL A 27 12.30 -8.02 -18.05
CA VAL A 27 10.93 -7.60 -18.40
C VAL A 27 10.83 -6.20 -18.97
N ALA A 28 11.86 -5.37 -18.82
CA ALA A 28 11.85 -3.97 -19.25
C ALA A 28 13.26 -3.40 -19.41
N THR A 29 13.34 -2.28 -20.14
CA THR A 29 14.57 -1.48 -20.32
C THR A 29 14.28 -0.03 -19.98
N PHE A 30 15.23 0.64 -19.33
CA PHE A 30 15.14 2.08 -19.09
C PHE A 30 15.41 2.87 -20.36
N THR A 31 14.61 3.90 -20.59
CA THR A 31 14.79 4.85 -21.68
C THR A 31 14.82 6.27 -21.11
N SER A 32 15.32 7.23 -21.89
CA SER A 32 15.29 8.65 -21.55
C SER A 32 14.08 9.38 -22.14
N THR A 33 13.05 8.66 -22.62
CA THR A 33 11.93 9.27 -23.35
C THR A 33 10.90 9.91 -22.44
N GLY A 34 10.85 9.54 -21.16
CA GLY A 34 9.85 10.03 -20.22
C GLY A 34 8.48 9.32 -20.33
N TYR A 35 8.39 8.23 -21.09
CA TYR A 35 7.15 7.47 -21.27
C TYR A 35 7.23 6.07 -20.67
N PHE A 36 6.15 5.66 -20.02
CA PHE A 36 5.87 4.27 -19.71
C PHE A 36 5.25 3.61 -20.95
N HIS A 37 6.05 2.80 -21.64
CA HIS A 37 5.66 2.08 -22.86
C HIS A 37 5.58 0.59 -22.59
N VAL A 38 4.37 0.03 -22.69
CA VAL A 38 4.14 -1.41 -22.59
C VAL A 38 3.77 -1.94 -23.96
N LYS A 39 4.47 -3.01 -24.37
CA LYS A 39 4.16 -3.77 -25.58
C LYS A 39 3.73 -5.19 -25.21
N TYR A 40 2.77 -5.71 -25.95
CA TYR A 40 2.52 -7.14 -26.06
C TYR A 40 2.98 -7.57 -27.46
N GLU A 41 4.06 -8.36 -27.52
CA GLU A 41 4.80 -8.60 -28.76
C GLU A 41 5.19 -7.27 -29.42
N ASP A 42 4.66 -6.99 -30.62
CA ASP A 42 4.88 -5.74 -31.34
C ASP A 42 3.76 -4.70 -31.17
N MET A 43 2.67 -5.07 -30.51
CA MET A 43 1.54 -4.18 -30.29
C MET A 43 1.75 -3.32 -29.05
N THR A 44 1.60 -2.01 -29.20
CA THR A 44 1.60 -1.08 -28.06
C THR A 44 0.27 -1.21 -27.32
N VAL A 45 0.33 -1.57 -26.04
CA VAL A 45 -0.85 -1.74 -25.18
C VAL A 45 -1.00 -0.65 -24.13
N ALA A 46 0.09 0.05 -23.79
CA ALA A 46 0.05 1.28 -23.00
C ALA A 46 1.18 2.22 -23.42
N TYR A 47 0.88 3.51 -23.52
CA TYR A 47 1.88 4.54 -23.81
C TYR A 47 1.48 5.84 -23.12
N LEU A 48 2.07 6.08 -21.94
CA LEU A 48 1.68 7.18 -21.05
C LEU A 48 2.92 7.95 -20.60
N PRO A 49 2.86 9.29 -20.51
CA PRO A 49 3.91 10.07 -19.85
C PRO A 49 4.05 9.63 -18.38
N ILE A 50 5.29 9.48 -17.91
CA ILE A 50 5.58 9.09 -16.52
C ILE A 50 5.12 10.17 -15.54
N GLU A 51 5.17 11.45 -15.93
CA GLU A 51 4.65 12.60 -15.17
C GLU A 51 3.17 12.40 -14.81
N PHE A 52 2.34 11.95 -15.76
CA PHE A 52 0.92 11.69 -15.50
C PHE A 52 0.69 10.62 -14.41
N LEU A 53 1.55 9.60 -14.35
CA LEU A 53 1.46 8.53 -13.36
C LEU A 53 1.90 8.98 -11.96
N HIS A 54 2.86 9.90 -11.87
CA HIS A 54 3.38 10.40 -10.60
C HIS A 54 2.61 11.61 -10.06
N ASP A 55 2.21 12.52 -10.94
CA ASP A 55 1.55 13.77 -10.56
C ASP A 55 0.02 13.63 -10.48
N GLY A 56 -0.50 12.49 -10.94
CA GLY A 56 -1.82 11.97 -10.60
C GLY A 56 -2.98 12.97 -10.73
N VAL A 57 -3.99 12.78 -9.87
CA VAL A 57 -5.15 13.67 -9.75
C VAL A 57 -4.98 14.59 -8.54
N PRO A 58 -5.69 15.74 -8.47
CA PRO A 58 -5.66 16.61 -7.30
C PRO A 58 -5.90 15.83 -6.00
N GLN A 59 -5.11 16.13 -4.97
CA GLN A 59 -5.30 15.49 -3.67
C GLN A 59 -6.62 15.93 -3.05
N LEU A 60 -7.32 14.96 -2.44
CA LEU A 60 -8.53 15.22 -1.68
C LEU A 60 -8.20 16.10 -0.46
N GLN A 61 -8.69 17.33 -0.47
CA GLN A 61 -8.63 18.20 0.70
C GLN A 61 -9.89 17.98 1.53
N LEU A 62 -9.70 17.48 2.76
CA LEU A 62 -10.78 17.29 3.71
C LEU A 62 -10.79 18.42 4.71
N GLU A 63 -11.93 19.08 4.84
CA GLU A 63 -12.20 20.00 5.92
C GLU A 63 -12.85 19.22 7.07
N SER A 64 -12.39 19.48 8.30
CA SER A 64 -12.99 18.89 9.49
C SER A 64 -13.20 19.97 10.53
N GLU A 65 -14.35 19.88 11.20
CA GLU A 65 -14.69 20.70 12.35
C GLU A 65 -14.79 19.80 13.58
N TRP A 66 -14.22 20.25 14.69
CA TRP A 66 -14.42 19.55 15.95
C TRP A 66 -15.84 19.79 16.45
N LYS A 67 -16.61 18.71 16.60
CA LYS A 67 -17.91 18.72 17.27
C LYS A 67 -17.74 18.16 18.67
N SER A 68 -18.02 19.00 19.66
CA SER A 68 -18.02 18.57 21.06
C SER A 68 -18.98 17.39 21.22
N PRO A 69 -18.53 16.25 21.77
CA PRO A 69 -19.40 15.11 22.00
C PRO A 69 -20.47 15.50 23.04
N GLN A 70 -21.73 15.22 22.73
CA GLN A 70 -22.79 15.27 23.73
C GLN A 70 -22.69 14.03 24.60
N LEU A 71 -22.14 14.19 25.80
CA LEU A 71 -22.11 13.14 26.80
C LEU A 71 -23.50 13.05 27.44
N GLU A 72 -24.15 11.90 27.31
CA GLU A 72 -25.30 11.62 28.16
C GLU A 72 -24.83 11.54 29.63
N PRO A 73 -25.51 12.22 30.58
CA PRO A 73 -25.14 12.13 31.98
C PRO A 73 -25.29 10.68 32.45
N PHE A 74 -24.21 10.12 32.98
CA PHE A 74 -24.30 8.81 33.62
C PHE A 74 -25.10 8.95 34.93
N SER A 75 -26.23 8.25 34.99
CA SER A 75 -27.01 8.09 36.22
C SER A 75 -26.66 6.75 36.85
N ALA A 76 -25.95 6.78 37.98
CA ALA A 76 -25.64 5.58 38.72
C ALA A 76 -26.93 4.97 39.31
N PRO A 77 -27.12 3.64 39.23
CA PRO A 77 -28.25 2.99 39.89
C PRO A 77 -28.15 3.18 41.41
N LYS A 78 -29.27 3.52 42.06
CA LYS A 78 -29.31 3.74 43.53
C LYS A 78 -29.05 2.48 44.35
N GLN A 79 -29.31 1.31 43.77
CA GLN A 79 -28.99 0.01 44.32
C GLN A 79 -28.44 -0.85 43.19
N SER A 80 -27.29 -1.48 43.43
CA SER A 80 -26.66 -2.40 42.50
C SER A 80 -25.99 -3.54 43.25
N ASP A 81 -26.11 -4.75 42.70
CA ASP A 81 -25.26 -5.86 43.10
C ASP A 81 -23.88 -5.67 42.46
N HIS A 82 -22.90 -5.37 43.31
CA HIS A 82 -21.54 -5.08 42.86
C HIS A 82 -20.79 -6.35 42.44
N ASN A 83 -21.18 -7.53 42.96
CA ASN A 83 -20.57 -8.80 42.57
C ASN A 83 -21.01 -9.19 41.15
N ASP A 84 -22.31 -9.09 40.86
CA ASP A 84 -22.83 -9.34 39.49
C ASP A 84 -22.23 -8.35 38.48
N LEU A 85 -22.17 -7.06 38.83
CA LEU A 85 -21.60 -6.03 37.96
C LEU A 85 -20.12 -6.30 37.64
N LEU A 86 -19.33 -6.68 38.63
CA LEU A 86 -17.91 -7.02 38.45
C LEU A 86 -17.75 -8.24 37.54
N LEU A 87 -18.51 -9.31 37.78
CA LEU A 87 -18.47 -10.51 36.94
C LEU A 87 -18.82 -10.19 35.48
N ARG A 88 -19.80 -9.31 35.25
CA ARG A 88 -20.17 -8.85 33.90
C ARG A 88 -19.08 -8.00 33.23
N MET A 89 -18.36 -7.17 33.99
CA MET A 89 -17.23 -6.40 33.45
C MET A 89 -16.06 -7.32 33.07
N LEU A 90 -15.76 -8.31 33.89
CA LEU A 90 -14.70 -9.30 33.64
C LEU A 90 -15.03 -10.25 32.47
N ALA A 91 -16.32 -10.45 32.16
CA ALA A 91 -16.78 -11.26 31.04
C ALA A 91 -16.87 -10.49 29.71
N ARG A 92 -16.45 -9.21 29.64
CA ARG A 92 -16.40 -8.47 28.38
C ARG A 92 -15.26 -9.02 27.49
N PRO A 93 -15.52 -9.27 26.19
CA PRO A 93 -14.51 -9.80 25.27
C PRO A 93 -13.39 -8.80 24.97
#